data_AF-A0AAE3W169-F1
#
_entry.id   AF-A0AAE3W169-F1
#
_cell.length_a   1.000
_cell.length_b   1.000
_cell.length_c   1.000
_cell.angle_alpha   90.00
_cell.angle_beta   90.00
_cell.angle_gamma   90.00
#
_symmetry.space_group_name_H-M   'P 1'
#
loop_
_entity.id
_entity.type
_entity.pdbx_description
1 polymer ?
#
loop_
_entity_poly.entity_id
_entity_poly.type
_entity_poly.pdbx_seq_one_letter_code
_entity_poly.pdbx_strand_id
1 'polypeptide(L)'
;MALTDEGTALLRVLHDEHGDALFAHALRLAGGDRQRAEDLCQETLLRAWRHPEALDPQRGSVRAWLFTTARNLAIDAWRRRSARPGEVITDVLPEPPPTEDEADRAVEAWTVAEALSRLSPAHREVLVECFYQGRSVSEAAQRLGVPPGTIKSRTHYALRALRMALEEMGVMR
;
A
#
# COMPACT_ATOMS: atom_id res chain seq x y z
N MET A 1 21.41 -23.04 2.48
CA MET A 1 19.97 -23.06 2.79
C MET A 1 19.26 -23.29 1.45
N ALA A 2 18.90 -24.53 1.16
CA ALA A 2 18.45 -24.93 -0.17
C ALA A 2 17.10 -24.28 -0.52
N LEU A 3 17.01 -23.67 -1.70
CA LEU A 3 15.75 -23.35 -2.35
C LEU A 3 14.97 -24.67 -2.47
N THR A 4 13.89 -24.84 -1.71
CA THR A 4 12.98 -25.97 -1.94
C THR A 4 12.25 -25.73 -3.25
N ASP A 5 12.00 -26.80 -4.02
CA ASP A 5 11.30 -26.70 -5.31
C ASP A 5 9.91 -26.03 -5.16
N GLU A 6 9.24 -26.27 -4.03
CA GLU A 6 7.96 -25.65 -3.67
C GLU A 6 8.05 -24.12 -3.52
N GLY A 7 9.11 -23.62 -2.88
CA GLY A 7 9.30 -22.18 -2.71
C GLY A 7 9.57 -21.45 -4.03
N THR A 8 10.29 -22.11 -4.94
CA THR A 8 10.57 -21.59 -6.28
C THR A 8 9.31 -21.58 -7.15
N ALA A 9 8.45 -22.60 -7.01
CA ALA A 9 7.16 -22.67 -7.68
C ALA A 9 6.22 -21.56 -7.20
N LEU A 10 6.14 -21.32 -5.88
CA LEU A 10 5.34 -20.24 -5.30
C LEU A 10 5.75 -18.87 -5.87
N LEU A 11 7.05 -18.57 -5.89
CA LEU A 11 7.56 -17.30 -6.42
C LEU A 11 7.19 -17.09 -7.89
N ARG A 12 7.26 -18.15 -8.71
CA ARG A 12 6.83 -18.08 -10.13
C ARG A 12 5.35 -17.77 -10.25
N VAL A 13 4.49 -18.48 -9.52
CA VAL A 13 3.04 -18.23 -9.55
C VAL A 13 2.72 -16.79 -9.14
N LEU A 14 3.31 -16.30 -8.04
CA LEU A 14 3.08 -14.93 -7.60
C LEU A 14 3.58 -13.89 -8.60
N HIS A 15 4.74 -14.14 -9.23
CA HIS A 15 5.27 -13.27 -10.26
C HIS A 15 4.37 -13.25 -11.50
N ASP A 16 3.97 -14.42 -12.00
CA ASP A 16 3.19 -14.54 -13.22
C ASP A 16 1.77 -13.99 -13.06
N GLU A 17 1.15 -14.16 -11.88
CA GLU A 17 -0.21 -13.68 -11.62
C GLU A 17 -0.27 -12.21 -11.17
N HIS A 18 0.77 -11.69 -10.53
CA HIS A 18 0.70 -10.40 -9.85
C HIS A 18 1.86 -9.44 -10.15
N GLY A 19 2.93 -9.91 -10.78
CA GLY A 19 4.18 -9.17 -11.00
C GLY A 19 3.98 -7.83 -11.67
N ASP A 20 3.32 -7.80 -12.84
CA ASP A 20 3.10 -6.57 -13.61
C ASP A 20 2.30 -5.53 -12.83
N ALA A 21 1.21 -5.97 -12.20
CA ALA A 21 0.35 -5.06 -11.44
C ALA A 21 1.03 -4.57 -10.15
N LEU A 22 1.81 -5.44 -9.50
CA LEU A 22 2.60 -5.09 -8.32
C LEU A 22 3.70 -4.10 -8.70
N PHE A 23 4.36 -4.30 -9.85
CA PHE A 23 5.38 -3.40 -10.37
C PHE A 23 4.81 -2.03 -10.73
N ALA A 24 3.68 -1.98 -11.44
CA ALA A 24 3.00 -0.71 -11.72
C ALA A 24 2.60 0.04 -10.43
N HIS A 25 2.16 -0.69 -9.40
CA HIS A 25 1.87 -0.11 -8.09
C HIS A 25 3.14 0.40 -7.39
N ALA A 26 4.21 -0.40 -7.37
CA ALA A 26 5.50 -0.04 -6.79
C ALA A 26 6.12 1.18 -7.49
N LEU A 27 5.96 1.30 -8.80
CA LEU A 27 6.43 2.45 -9.59
C LEU A 27 5.75 3.75 -9.16
N ARG A 28 4.45 3.72 -8.88
CA ARG A 28 3.73 4.86 -8.31
C ARG A 28 4.22 5.20 -6.90
N LEU A 29 4.43 4.18 -6.06
CA LEU A 29 4.97 4.37 -4.70
C LEU A 29 6.40 4.93 -4.69
N ALA A 30 7.20 4.59 -5.70
CA ALA A 30 8.56 5.03 -5.88
C ALA A 30 8.68 6.41 -6.54
N GLY A 31 7.57 7.06 -6.90
CA GLY A 31 7.57 8.35 -7.60
C GLY A 31 8.13 8.26 -9.02
N GLY A 32 7.96 7.13 -9.70
CA GLY A 32 8.46 6.89 -11.06
C GLY A 32 9.89 6.30 -11.12
N ASP A 33 10.57 6.15 -9.99
CA ASP A 33 11.90 5.53 -9.93
C ASP A 33 11.79 4.01 -10.15
N ARG A 34 12.17 3.56 -11.36
CA ARG A 34 12.07 2.17 -11.79
C ARG A 34 12.90 1.22 -10.91
N GLN A 35 14.12 1.59 -10.57
CA GLN A 35 15.00 0.71 -9.78
C GLN A 35 14.42 0.48 -8.39
N ARG A 36 13.93 1.56 -7.75
CA ARG A 36 13.25 1.44 -6.46
C ARG A 36 11.97 0.61 -6.54
N ALA A 37 11.23 0.71 -7.65
CA ALA A 37 10.04 -0.10 -7.86
C ALA A 37 10.38 -1.60 -7.95
N GLU A 38 11.44 -1.96 -8.67
CA GLU A 38 11.94 -3.34 -8.76
C GLU A 38 12.37 -3.86 -7.39
N ASP A 39 13.11 -3.07 -6.61
CA ASP A 39 13.50 -3.42 -5.24
C ASP A 39 12.28 -3.70 -4.33
N LEU A 40 11.25 -2.85 -4.41
CA LEU A 40 10.01 -3.04 -3.65
C LEU A 40 9.28 -4.33 -4.04
N CYS A 41 9.19 -4.63 -5.33
CA CYS A 41 8.61 -5.88 -5.82
C CYS A 41 9.39 -7.10 -5.32
N GLN A 42 10.72 -7.08 -5.47
CA GLN A 42 11.59 -8.18 -5.06
C GLN A 42 11.50 -8.45 -3.56
N GLU A 43 11.60 -7.41 -2.72
CA GLU A 43 11.48 -7.56 -1.27
C GLU A 43 10.08 -8.02 -0.86
N THR A 44 9.03 -7.58 -1.58
CA THR A 44 7.65 -8.06 -1.33
C THR A 44 7.51 -9.56 -1.61
N LEU A 45 7.98 -10.01 -2.77
CA LEU A 45 7.97 -11.43 -3.15
C LEU A 45 8.86 -12.27 -2.23
N LEU A 46 10.01 -11.74 -1.81
CA LEU A 46 10.90 -12.39 -0.85
C LEU A 46 10.23 -12.59 0.51
N ARG A 47 9.46 -11.61 0.99
CA ARG A 47 8.65 -11.74 2.22
C ARG A 47 7.54 -12.76 2.05
N ALA A 48 6.90 -12.81 0.88
CA ALA A 48 5.90 -13.83 0.56
C ALA A 48 6.50 -15.25 0.63
N TRP A 49 7.69 -15.42 0.08
CA TRP A 49 8.44 -16.68 0.12
C TRP A 49 8.87 -17.08 1.53
N ARG A 50 9.29 -16.13 2.38
CA ARG A 50 9.68 -16.39 3.77
C ARG A 50 8.49 -16.67 4.70
N HIS A 51 7.30 -16.19 4.34
CA HIS A 51 6.08 -16.27 5.15
C HIS A 51 4.87 -16.73 4.33
N PRO A 52 4.89 -17.95 3.76
CA PRO A 52 3.78 -18.44 2.92
C PRO A 52 2.45 -18.51 3.68
N GLU A 53 2.46 -18.67 5.00
CA GLU A 53 1.27 -18.62 5.87
C GLU A 53 0.54 -17.28 5.84
N ALA A 54 1.22 -16.20 5.44
CA ALA A 54 0.62 -14.89 5.30
C ALA A 54 -0.27 -14.77 4.05
N LEU A 55 -0.14 -15.72 3.12
CA LEU A 55 -0.88 -15.81 1.86
C LEU A 55 -2.10 -16.75 1.97
N ASP A 56 -2.39 -17.28 3.17
CA ASP A 56 -3.52 -18.16 3.41
C ASP A 56 -4.83 -17.51 2.93
N PRO A 57 -5.56 -18.13 1.98
CA PRO A 57 -6.83 -17.61 1.47
C PRO A 57 -7.88 -17.37 2.55
N GLN A 58 -7.81 -18.09 3.68
CA GLN A 58 -8.71 -17.88 4.82
C GLN A 58 -8.45 -16.56 5.56
N ARG A 59 -7.26 -15.98 5.39
CA ARG A 59 -6.84 -14.71 6.00
C ARG A 59 -7.10 -13.50 5.10
N GLY A 60 -7.37 -13.72 3.82
CA GLY A 60 -7.73 -12.68 2.87
C GLY A 60 -7.10 -12.89 1.48
N SER A 61 -7.19 -11.86 0.64
CA SER A 61 -6.66 -11.90 -0.72
C SER A 61 -5.13 -11.80 -0.73
N VAL A 62 -4.47 -12.74 -1.41
CA VAL A 62 -3.02 -12.73 -1.72
C VAL A 62 -2.61 -11.40 -2.34
N ARG A 63 -3.36 -10.93 -3.35
CA ARG A 63 -3.11 -9.65 -4.00
C ARG A 63 -3.16 -8.48 -3.02
N ALA A 64 -4.17 -8.44 -2.14
CA ALA A 64 -4.27 -7.39 -1.13
C ALA A 64 -3.08 -7.41 -0.16
N TRP A 65 -2.61 -8.60 0.22
CA TRP A 65 -1.43 -8.76 1.07
C TRP A 65 -0.16 -8.25 0.39
N LEU A 66 0.07 -8.59 -0.89
CA LEU A 66 1.24 -8.14 -1.66
C LEU A 66 1.30 -6.61 -1.75
N PHE A 67 0.17 -5.98 -2.10
CA PHE A 67 0.11 -4.52 -2.27
C PHE A 67 0.30 -3.79 -0.93
N THR A 68 -0.29 -4.32 0.14
CA THR A 68 -0.09 -3.78 1.49
C THR A 68 1.37 -3.88 1.92
N THR A 69 2.01 -5.02 1.64
CA THR A 69 3.44 -5.24 1.97
C THR A 69 4.35 -4.30 1.18
N ALA A 70 4.16 -4.16 -0.13
CA ALA A 70 4.92 -3.24 -0.98
C ALA A 70 4.79 -1.78 -0.51
N ARG A 71 3.57 -1.37 -0.15
CA ARG A 71 3.32 -0.03 0.41
C ARG A 71 4.06 0.20 1.72
N ASN A 72 4.00 -0.75 2.65
CA ASN A 72 4.69 -0.64 3.94
C ASN A 72 6.20 -0.51 3.74
N LEU A 73 6.77 -1.31 2.84
CA LEU A 73 8.18 -1.22 2.45
C LEU A 73 8.56 0.16 1.89
N ALA A 74 7.72 0.72 1.03
CA ALA A 74 7.95 2.04 0.43
C ALA A 74 7.96 3.15 1.49
N ILE A 75 7.02 3.11 2.42
CA ILE A 75 6.93 4.03 3.55
C ILE A 75 8.17 3.93 4.44
N ASP A 76 8.56 2.71 4.81
CA ASP A 76 9.72 2.46 5.65
C ASP A 76 11.01 2.95 4.96
N ALA A 77 11.12 2.78 3.65
CA ALA A 77 12.23 3.30 2.85
C ALA A 77 12.22 4.83 2.74
N TRP A 78 11.06 5.46 2.61
CA TRP A 78 10.92 6.92 2.62
C TRP A 78 11.35 7.51 3.97
N ARG A 79 10.89 6.94 5.09
CA ARG A 79 11.29 7.41 6.43
C ARG A 79 12.77 7.30 6.72
N ARG A 80 13.38 6.16 6.33
CA ARG A 80 14.83 5.96 6.51
C ARG A 80 15.65 6.99 5.74
N ARG A 81 15.17 7.44 4.58
CA ARG A 81 15.78 8.55 3.84
C ARG A 81 15.55 9.89 4.54
N SER A 82 14.33 10.20 4.96
CA SER A 82 14.03 11.48 5.66
C SER A 82 14.77 11.63 6.99
N ALA A 83 15.11 10.53 7.67
CA ALA A 83 15.86 10.53 8.93
C ALA A 83 17.39 10.69 8.76
N ARG A 84 17.91 10.62 7.53
CA ARG A 84 19.32 10.90 7.20
C ARG A 84 19.35 12.16 6.32
N PRO A 85 19.73 13.34 6.83
CA PRO A 85 19.96 14.48 5.97
C PRO A 85 21.19 14.18 5.10
N GLY A 86 20.96 13.65 3.90
CA GLY A 86 21.96 13.43 2.87
C GLY A 86 21.62 14.35 1.70
N GLU A 87 22.56 15.22 1.38
CA GLU A 87 22.52 16.17 0.26
C GLU A 87 21.96 15.54 -1.01
N VAL A 88 20.94 16.18 -1.59
CA VAL A 88 20.56 15.94 -2.97
C VAL A 88 21.14 17.09 -3.77
N ILE A 89 22.33 16.89 -4.34
CA ILE A 89 22.72 17.63 -5.54
C ILE A 89 22.13 16.88 -6.72
N THR A 90 21.02 17.37 -7.24
CA THR A 90 20.62 17.11 -8.64
C THR A 90 20.04 18.40 -9.21
N ASP A 91 20.66 18.91 -10.28
CA ASP A 91 20.26 20.13 -10.99
C ASP A 91 19.15 19.85 -12.03
N VAL A 92 18.28 18.87 -11.74
CA VAL A 92 17.25 18.40 -12.66
C VAL A 92 15.89 18.57 -12.00
N LEU A 93 15.13 19.54 -12.51
CA LEU A 93 13.71 19.68 -12.19
C LEU A 93 13.00 18.41 -12.70
N PRO A 94 12.31 17.63 -11.85
CA PRO A 94 11.54 16.49 -12.33
C PRO A 94 10.43 17.03 -13.23
N GLU A 95 10.45 16.65 -14.51
CA GLU A 95 9.33 16.87 -15.41
C GLU A 95 8.09 16.17 -14.82
N PRO A 96 6.95 16.86 -14.70
CA PRO A 96 5.72 16.21 -14.31
C PRO A 96 5.39 15.12 -15.34
N PRO A 97 4.99 13.91 -14.90
CA PRO A 97 4.61 12.85 -15.83
C PRO A 97 3.43 13.32 -16.71
N PRO A 98 3.34 12.84 -17.96
CA PRO A 98 2.35 13.30 -18.92
C PRO A 98 0.93 13.09 -18.37
N THR A 99 0.13 14.15 -18.46
CA THR A 99 -1.27 14.23 -18.07
C THR A 99 -2.15 13.66 -19.18
N GLU A 100 -2.40 12.36 -19.14
CA GLU A 100 -3.69 11.82 -19.58
C GLU A 100 -4.54 11.62 -18.31
N ASP A 101 -5.72 12.22 -18.32
CA ASP A 101 -6.75 12.21 -17.25
C ASP A 101 -6.45 12.92 -15.93
N GLU A 102 -6.31 14.25 -15.95
CA GLU A 102 -6.51 15.05 -14.72
C GLU A 102 -7.97 15.06 -14.27
N ALA A 103 -8.91 15.05 -15.22
CA ALA A 103 -10.35 15.10 -14.93
C ALA A 103 -10.84 13.81 -14.24
N ASP A 104 -10.50 12.64 -14.79
CA ASP A 104 -10.92 11.37 -14.18
C ASP A 104 -10.22 11.15 -12.83
N ARG A 105 -8.94 11.53 -12.70
CA ARG A 105 -8.25 11.55 -11.40
C ARG A 105 -8.91 12.46 -10.38
N ALA A 106 -9.36 13.64 -10.79
CA ALA A 106 -10.10 14.55 -9.92
C ALA A 106 -11.43 13.92 -9.49
N VAL A 107 -12.19 13.32 -10.41
CA VAL A 107 -13.45 12.64 -10.11
C VAL A 107 -13.24 11.46 -9.16
N GLU A 108 -12.21 10.63 -9.37
CA GLU A 108 -11.84 9.55 -8.46
C GLU A 108 -11.46 10.08 -7.08
N ALA A 109 -10.64 11.12 -7.01
CA ALA A 109 -10.22 11.72 -5.74
C ALA A 109 -11.41 12.30 -4.95
N TRP A 110 -12.34 12.99 -5.63
CA TRP A 110 -13.58 13.50 -5.05
C TRP A 110 -14.47 12.37 -4.54
N THR A 111 -14.61 11.30 -5.32
CA THR A 111 -15.38 10.10 -4.95
C THR A 111 -14.81 9.44 -3.70
N VAL A 112 -13.49 9.26 -3.61
CA VAL A 112 -12.83 8.70 -2.42
C VAL A 112 -12.99 9.62 -1.21
N ALA A 113 -12.85 10.94 -1.40
CA ALA A 113 -13.02 11.91 -0.33
C ALA A 113 -14.45 11.90 0.24
N GLU A 114 -15.46 11.81 -0.63
CA GLU A 114 -16.87 11.69 -0.24
C GLU A 114 -17.16 10.36 0.45
N ALA A 115 -16.64 9.25 -0.06
CA ALA A 115 -16.80 7.96 0.61
C ALA A 115 -16.17 7.97 2.02
N LEU A 116 -15.00 8.59 2.19
CA LEU A 116 -14.37 8.79 3.50
C LEU A 116 -15.17 9.73 4.42
N SER A 117 -15.91 10.70 3.86
CA SER A 117 -16.74 11.63 4.63
C SER A 117 -17.90 10.92 5.35
N ARG A 118 -18.40 9.82 4.76
CA ARG A 118 -19.48 8.96 5.28
C ARG A 118 -19.05 8.01 6.39
N LEU A 119 -17.74 7.86 6.63
CA LEU A 119 -17.23 7.01 7.71
C LEU A 119 -17.37 7.70 9.07
N SER A 120 -17.49 6.90 10.13
CA SER A 120 -17.35 7.43 11.49
C SER A 120 -16.00 8.12 11.67
N PRO A 121 -15.89 9.17 12.52
CA PRO A 121 -14.63 9.89 12.71
C PRO A 121 -13.45 8.98 13.03
N ALA A 122 -13.67 7.98 13.90
CA ALA A 122 -12.65 7.02 14.27
C ALA A 122 -12.19 6.14 13.10
N HIS A 123 -13.13 5.67 12.25
CA HIS A 123 -12.79 4.90 11.05
C HIS A 123 -12.05 5.75 10.02
N ARG A 124 -12.49 6.99 9.79
CA ARG A 124 -11.80 7.91 8.88
C ARG A 124 -10.39 8.22 9.37
N GLU A 125 -10.22 8.55 10.65
CA GLU A 125 -8.92 8.89 11.23
C GLU A 125 -7.92 7.75 11.06
N VAL A 126 -8.30 6.50 11.38
CA VAL A 126 -7.35 5.39 11.24
C VAL A 126 -6.95 5.17 9.77
N LEU A 127 -7.86 5.40 8.82
CA LEU A 127 -7.53 5.33 7.41
C LEU A 127 -6.62 6.48 6.98
N VAL A 128 -6.86 7.70 7.45
CA VAL A 128 -5.98 8.84 7.17
C VAL A 128 -4.57 8.59 7.71
N GLU A 129 -4.47 8.17 8.97
CA GLU A 129 -3.20 7.90 9.63
C GLU A 129 -2.42 6.79 8.91
N CYS A 130 -3.07 5.66 8.62
CA CYS A 130 -2.38 4.53 8.01
C CYS A 130 -2.17 4.68 6.50
N PHE A 131 -3.15 5.22 5.75
CA PHE A 131 -3.16 5.22 4.28
C PHE A 131 -2.71 6.55 3.67
N TYR A 132 -3.13 7.69 4.19
CA TYR A 132 -2.71 9.00 3.68
C TYR A 132 -1.36 9.44 4.24
N GLN A 133 -1.18 9.30 5.55
CA GLN A 133 0.02 9.75 6.27
C GLN A 133 1.11 8.66 6.34
N GLY A 134 0.78 7.45 5.86
CA GLY A 134 1.69 6.32 5.83
C GLY A 134 2.08 5.78 7.21
N ARG A 135 1.43 6.16 8.31
CA ARG A 135 1.84 5.72 9.65
C ARG A 135 1.72 4.20 9.80
N SER A 136 2.73 3.61 10.44
CA SER A 136 2.70 2.22 10.85
C SER A 136 1.64 2.04 11.95
N VAL A 137 1.28 0.79 12.23
CA VAL A 137 0.28 0.49 13.27
C VAL A 137 0.69 1.07 14.64
N SER A 138 1.98 1.01 14.98
CA SER A 138 2.49 1.53 16.26
C SER A 138 2.48 3.05 16.32
N GLU A 139 2.84 3.73 15.23
CA GLU A 139 2.84 5.19 15.18
C GLU A 139 1.42 5.75 15.16
N ALA A 140 0.51 5.13 14.40
CA ALA A 140 -0.90 5.50 14.41
C ALA A 140 -1.52 5.29 15.81
N ALA A 141 -1.14 4.21 16.50
CA ALA A 141 -1.55 3.94 17.87
C ALA A 141 -1.09 5.04 18.84
N GLN A 142 0.18 5.45 18.74
CA GLN A 142 0.72 6.56 19.54
C GLN A 142 0.03 7.89 19.21
N ARG A 143 -0.15 8.19 17.92
CA ARG A 143 -0.75 9.45 17.46
C ARG A 143 -2.21 9.61 17.88
N LEU A 144 -2.96 8.51 17.82
CA LEU A 144 -4.40 8.48 18.16
C LEU A 144 -4.66 8.13 19.64
N GLY A 145 -3.62 7.83 20.43
CA GLY A 145 -3.76 7.50 21.85
C GLY A 145 -4.54 6.20 22.11
N VAL A 146 -4.42 5.21 21.23
CA VAL A 146 -5.13 3.92 21.33
C VAL A 146 -4.18 2.72 21.19
N PRO A 147 -4.55 1.52 21.68
CA PRO A 147 -3.70 0.33 21.51
C PRO A 147 -3.47 -0.07 20.04
N PRO A 148 -2.31 -0.66 19.68
CA PRO A 148 -2.05 -1.20 18.34
C PRO A 148 -3.09 -2.22 17.87
N GLY A 149 -3.64 -3.02 18.78
CA GLY A 149 -4.75 -3.94 18.48
C GLY A 149 -6.01 -3.20 18.01
N THR A 150 -6.29 -2.04 18.61
CA THR A 150 -7.40 -1.16 18.22
C THR A 150 -7.16 -0.55 16.85
N ILE A 151 -5.93 -0.17 16.50
CA ILE A 151 -5.61 0.29 15.15
C ILE A 151 -5.90 -0.82 14.13
N LYS A 152 -5.43 -2.05 14.37
CA LYS A 152 -5.68 -3.18 13.46
C LYS A 152 -7.17 -3.46 13.26
N SER A 153 -7.92 -3.58 14.36
CA SER A 153 -9.37 -3.86 14.29
C SER A 153 -10.14 -2.70 13.66
N ARG A 154 -9.84 -1.46 14.05
CA ARG A 154 -10.49 -0.27 13.51
C ARG A 154 -10.20 -0.10 12.02
N THR A 155 -8.97 -0.34 11.55
CA THR A 155 -8.63 -0.34 10.12
C THR A 155 -9.43 -1.39 9.36
N HIS A 156 -9.55 -2.61 9.91
CA HIS A 156 -10.35 -3.66 9.29
C HIS A 156 -11.82 -3.25 9.09
N TYR A 157 -12.47 -2.73 10.14
CA TYR A 157 -13.85 -2.27 10.04
C TYR A 157 -14.00 -1.00 9.19
N ALA A 158 -13.02 -0.09 9.22
CA ALA A 158 -13.02 1.10 8.40
C ALA A 158 -12.94 0.78 6.91
N LEU A 159 -12.10 -0.17 6.49
CA LEU A 159 -12.02 -0.61 5.09
C LEU A 159 -13.33 -1.26 4.62
N ARG A 160 -14.02 -2.02 5.49
CA ARG A 160 -15.34 -2.58 5.17
C ARG A 160 -16.39 -1.48 5.03
N ALA A 161 -16.40 -0.50 5.94
CA ALA A 161 -17.29 0.65 5.86
C ALA A 161 -17.04 1.48 4.60
N LEU A 162 -15.78 1.69 4.22
CA LEU A 162 -15.40 2.40 3.00
C LEU A 162 -15.86 1.65 1.75
N ARG A 163 -15.71 0.32 1.73
CA ARG A 163 -16.24 -0.52 0.63
C ARG A 163 -17.75 -0.35 0.46
N MET A 164 -18.52 -0.46 1.54
CA MET A 164 -19.98 -0.28 1.49
C MET A 164 -20.36 1.11 0.99
N ALA A 165 -19.68 2.17 1.47
CA ALA A 165 -19.93 3.54 1.01
C ALA A 165 -19.67 3.70 -0.50
N LEU A 166 -18.60 3.09 -1.02
CA LEU A 166 -18.28 3.12 -2.45
C LEU A 166 -19.26 2.29 -3.30
N GLU A 167 -19.76 1.17 -2.79
CA GLU A 167 -20.82 0.37 -3.43
C GLU A 167 -22.15 1.15 -3.50
N GLU A 168 -22.56 1.81 -2.41
CA GLU A 168 -23.75 2.67 -2.37
C GLU A 168 -23.66 3.87 -3.32
N MET A 169 -22.44 4.38 -3.54
CA MET A 169 -22.18 5.45 -4.52
C MET A 169 -22.17 4.94 -5.97
N GLY A 170 -22.31 3.63 -6.21
CA GLY A 170 -22.31 3.02 -7.54
C GLY A 170 -20.91 2.92 -8.18
N VAL A 171 -19.86 3.07 -7.39
CA VAL A 171 -18.45 3.12 -7.84
C VAL A 171 -17.88 1.71 -7.95
N MET A 172 -18.23 0.83 -7.01
CA MET A 172 -17.94 -0.61 -7.09
C MET A 172 -19.23 -1.36 -7.40
N ARG A 173 -19.18 -2.28 -8.37
CA ARG A 173 -20.22 -3.28 -8.63
C ARG A 173 -19.79 -4.65 -8.12
#